data_AF-A0A0A2A6I9-F1
#
_entry.id   AF-A0A0A2A6I9-F1
#
_cell.length_a   1.000
_cell.length_b   1.000
_cell.length_c   1.000
_cell.angle_alpha   90.00
_cell.angle_beta   90.00
_cell.angle_gamma   90.00
#
_symmetry.space_group_name_H-M   'P 1'
#
loop_
_entity.id
_entity.type
_entity.pdbx_description
1 polymer ?
#
loop_
_entity_poly.entity_id
_entity_poly.type
_entity_poly.pdbx_seq_one_letter_code
_entity_poly.pdbx_strand_id
1 'polypeptide(L)' 'MLKAEIEYIEEIANETCECYYEEFMQTASHQDAKNKCKLKAQEKF' A
#
# COMPACT_ATOMS: atom_id res chain seq x y z
N MET A 1 22.20 4.91 -12.03
CA MET A 1 21.01 4.55 -11.24
C MET A 1 20.44 3.29 -11.85
N LEU A 2 20.54 2.16 -11.15
CA LEU A 2 19.83 0.95 -11.54
C LEU A 2 18.33 1.31 -11.52
N LYS A 3 17.69 1.40 -12.68
CA LYS A 3 16.23 1.34 -12.74
C LYS A 3 15.89 -0.04 -12.19
N ALA A 4 15.42 -0.12 -10.96
CA ALA A 4 14.76 -1.32 -10.49
C ALA A 4 13.65 -1.59 -11.51
N GLU A 5 13.66 -2.75 -12.15
CA GLU A 5 12.47 -3.28 -12.80
C GLU A 5 11.48 -3.52 -11.67
N ILE A 6 10.62 -2.53 -11.44
CA ILE A 6 9.51 -2.67 -10.51
C ILE A 6 8.51 -3.56 -11.25
N GLU A 7 8.63 -4.86 -11.06
CA GLU A 7 7.59 -5.79 -11.45
C GLU A 7 6.34 -5.48 -10.65
N TYR A 8 5.22 -5.27 -11.34
CA TYR A 8 3.94 -5.12 -10.71
C TYR A 8 3.49 -6.49 -10.19
N ILE A 9 3.30 -6.59 -8.87
CA ILE A 9 2.78 -7.79 -8.23
C ILE A 9 1.32 -7.50 -7.86
N GLU A 10 0.40 -8.13 -8.59
CA GLU A 10 -1.04 -7.91 -8.45
C GLU A 10 -1.55 -8.16 -7.03
N GLU A 11 -1.02 -9.19 -6.36
CA GLU A 11 -1.34 -9.52 -4.98
C GLU A 11 -1.01 -8.34 -4.02
N ILE A 12 0.19 -7.79 -4.11
CA ILE A 12 0.62 -6.65 -3.28
C ILE A 12 -0.28 -5.44 -3.53
N ALA A 13 -0.61 -5.17 -4.80
CA ALA A 13 -1.47 -4.06 -5.16
C ALA A 13 -2.89 -4.19 -4.60
N ASN A 14 -3.50 -5.38 -4.75
CA ASN A 14 -4.84 -5.65 -4.25
C ASN A 14 -4.90 -5.51 -2.72
N GLU A 15 -3.95 -6.13 -2.00
CA GLU A 15 -3.90 -6.03 -0.53
C GLU A 15 -3.64 -4.61 -0.04
N THR A 16 -2.80 -3.85 -0.74
CA THR A 16 -2.52 -2.45 -0.40
C THR A 16 -3.77 -1.58 -0.62
N CYS A 17 -4.53 -1.83 -1.70
CA CYS A 17 -5.77 -1.13 -2.00
C CYS A 17 -6.86 -1.41 -0.97
N GLU A 18 -7.04 -2.68 -0.58
CA GLU A 18 -7.99 -3.08 0.47
C GLU A 18 -7.66 -2.40 1.80
N CYS A 19 -6.39 -2.48 2.22
CA CYS A 19 -5.92 -1.78 3.41
C CYS A 19 -6.21 -0.27 3.33
N TYR A 20 -5.86 0.36 2.20
CA TYR A 20 -6.04 1.79 2.03
C TYR A 20 -7.51 2.18 2.19
N TYR A 21 -8.42 1.42 1.57
CA TYR A 21 -9.84 1.70 1.64
C TYR A 21 -10.38 1.57 3.07
N GLU A 22 -10.03 0.50 3.79
CA GLU A 22 -10.45 0.30 5.18
C GLU A 22 -9.95 1.42 6.10
N GLU A 23 -8.68 1.79 5.99
CA GLU A 23 -8.08 2.85 6.81
C GLU A 23 -8.65 4.22 6.47
N PHE A 24 -8.90 4.49 5.19
CA PHE A 24 -9.52 5.74 4.76
C PHE A 24 -10.95 5.85 5.29
N MET A 25 -11.72 4.77 5.29
CA MET A 25 -13.07 4.76 5.84
C MET A 25 -13.10 5.02 7.36
N GLN A 26 -12.06 4.62 8.09
CA GLN A 26 -11.97 4.85 9.54
C GLN A 26 -11.44 6.24 9.90
N THR A 27 -10.45 6.73 9.16
CA THR A 27 -9.70 7.94 9.52
C THR A 27 -10.08 9.17 8.70
N ALA A 28 -10.76 8.99 7.57
CA ALA A 28 -10.99 10.00 6.54
C ALA A 28 -9.70 10.71 6.05
N SER A 29 -8.53 10.11 6.28
CA SER A 29 -7.22 10.68 5.97
C SER A 29 -6.52 9.90 4.88
N HIS A 30 -6.37 10.52 3.72
CA HIS A 30 -5.63 9.92 2.61
C HIS A 30 -4.17 9.64 2.97
N GLN A 31 -3.52 10.58 3.66
CA GLN A 31 -2.09 10.49 3.96
C GLN A 31 -1.80 9.38 4.97
N ASP A 32 -2.65 9.23 5.99
CA ASP A 32 -2.46 8.20 7.02
C ASP A 32 -2.73 6.80 6.46
N ALA A 33 -3.82 6.63 5.72
CA ALA A 33 -4.14 5.38 5.03
C ALA A 33 -3.00 4.96 4.08
N LYS A 34 -2.49 5.89 3.26
CA LYS A 34 -1.38 5.61 2.34
C LYS A 34 -0.10 5.21 3.07
N ASN A 35 0.27 5.95 4.12
CA ASN A 35 1.49 5.68 4.87
C ASN A 35 1.42 4.31 5.57
N LYS A 36 0.31 4.03 6.25
CA LYS A 36 0.11 2.78 6.99
C LYS A 36 0.13 1.57 6.06
N CYS A 37 -0.61 1.64 4.95
CA CYS A 37 -0.73 0.50 4.04
C CYS A 37 0.53 0.27 3.21
N LYS A 38 1.29 1.33 2.89
CA LYS A 38 2.62 1.18 2.30
C LYS A 38 3.58 0.45 3.26
N LEU A 39 3.60 0.83 4.54
CA LEU A 39 4.45 0.17 5.53
C LEU A 39 4.06 -1.31 5.69
N LYS A 40 2.75 -1.59 5.78
CA LYS A 40 2.23 -2.96 5.86
C LYS A 40 2.65 -3.83 4.67
N ALA A 41 2.62 -3.28 3.45
CA ALA A 41 3.08 -3.99 2.26
C ALA A 41 4.59 -4.26 2.31
N GLN A 42 5.40 -3.31 2.77
CA GLN A 42 6.87 -3.47 2.92
C GLN A 42 7.27 -4.46 4.02
N GLU A 43 6.45 -4.64 5.04
CA GLU A 43 6.71 -5.64 6.10
C GLU A 43 6.37 -7.06 5.64
N LYS A 44 5.42 -7.19 4.71
CA LYS A 44 4.90 -8.48 4.26
C LYS A 44 5.64 -9.06 3.06
N PHE A 45 6.24 -8.22 2.22
CA PHE A 45 6.91 -8.58 0.97
C PHE A 45 8.29 -7.93 0.88
#